data_AF-A0A8C0ZMZ4-F1
#
_entry.id   AF-A0A8C0ZMZ4-F1
#
_cell.length_a   1.000
_cell.length_b   1.000
_cell.length_c   1.000
_cell.angle_alpha   90.00
_cell.angle_beta   90.00
_cell.angle_gamma   90.00
#
_symmetry.space_group_name_H-M   'P 1'
#
loop_
_entity.id
_entity.type
_entity.pdbx_description
1 polymer ?
#
loop_
_entity_poly.entity_id
_entity_poly.type
_entity_poly.pdbx_seq_one_letter_code
_entity_poly.pdbx_strand_id
1 'polypeptide(L)'
;MTKWRRENTQINKIRDEKGDITTNTNEIQRIVREYFENLYPSNLENLDQVDKFLDAYNQPKLNQEDITQLNSPITYNEIEALMKSLPAKKSPGPDRFTAEFDQTFKELTPILLKLFQETEREGILTNSFYTASITLIPKPNKDTTRKENYRPISLMYLDAKILNKFLQTEFNNMSKRSYTMK
;
A
#
# COMPACT_ATOMS: atom_id res chain seq x y z
N MET A 1 -16.67 0.64 -22.62
CA MET A 1 -16.37 1.76 -21.70
C MET A 1 -17.20 2.97 -22.08
N THR A 2 -17.99 3.53 -21.15
CA THR A 2 -18.80 4.73 -21.37
C THR A 2 -17.93 5.98 -21.60
N LYS A 3 -18.44 6.95 -22.37
CA LYS A 3 -17.79 8.25 -22.67
C LYS A 3 -17.34 8.98 -21.39
N TRP A 4 -18.17 8.98 -20.35
CA TRP A 4 -17.86 9.53 -19.02
C TRP A 4 -16.67 8.84 -18.34
N ARG A 5 -16.51 7.52 -18.51
CA ARG A 5 -15.32 6.82 -17.98
C ARG A 5 -14.08 7.27 -18.74
N ARG A 6 -14.10 7.24 -20.08
CA ARG A 6 -12.93 7.61 -20.92
C ARG A 6 -12.41 9.02 -20.64
N GLU A 7 -13.30 10.00 -20.53
CA GLU A 7 -12.93 11.41 -20.24
C GLU A 7 -12.33 11.60 -18.83
N ASN A 8 -12.63 10.70 -17.88
CA ASN A 8 -12.11 10.72 -16.51
C ASN A 8 -10.98 9.71 -16.25
N THR A 9 -10.58 8.88 -17.24
CA THR A 9 -9.52 7.87 -17.05
C THR A 9 -8.14 8.38 -17.47
N GLN A 10 -8.06 9.38 -18.35
CA GLN A 10 -6.80 9.86 -18.90
C GLN A 10 -6.60 11.35 -18.63
N ILE A 11 -5.43 11.70 -18.09
CA ILE A 11 -5.02 13.09 -17.89
C ILE A 11 -4.48 13.60 -19.21
N ASN A 12 -5.32 14.31 -19.95
CA ASN A 12 -4.98 14.84 -21.28
C ASN A 12 -4.45 16.28 -21.24
N LYS A 13 -4.60 16.96 -20.09
CA LYS A 13 -4.10 18.31 -19.87
C LYS A 13 -3.81 18.55 -18.40
N ILE A 14 -2.78 19.34 -18.11
CA ILE A 14 -2.46 19.76 -16.75
C ILE A 14 -1.87 21.18 -16.77
N ARG A 15 -2.02 21.89 -15.67
CA ARG A 15 -1.44 23.21 -15.44
C ARG A 15 -0.01 23.05 -14.91
N ASP A 16 0.94 23.74 -15.51
CA ASP A 16 2.32 23.79 -15.06
C ASP A 16 2.53 24.79 -13.91
N GLU A 17 3.79 24.95 -13.47
CA GLU A 17 4.14 25.88 -12.38
C GLU A 17 3.98 27.36 -12.75
N LYS A 18 3.98 27.70 -14.04
CA LYS A 18 3.76 29.08 -14.53
C LYS A 18 2.28 29.43 -14.63
N GLY A 19 1.41 28.42 -14.57
CA GLY A 19 -0.02 28.56 -14.70
C GLY A 19 -0.55 28.24 -16.11
N ASP A 20 0.33 27.83 -17.02
CA ASP A 20 0.00 27.49 -18.40
C ASP A 20 -0.52 26.07 -18.51
N ILE A 21 -1.43 25.81 -19.44
CA ILE A 21 -1.98 24.47 -19.69
C ILE A 21 -1.15 23.77 -20.75
N THR A 22 -0.60 22.61 -20.40
CA THR A 22 0.05 21.70 -21.35
C THR A 22 -0.84 20.49 -21.64
N THR A 23 -0.81 20.03 -22.88
CA THR A 23 -1.41 18.76 -23.33
C THR A 23 -0.35 17.74 -23.76
N ASN A 24 0.94 18.07 -23.61
CA ASN A 24 2.04 17.19 -23.95
C ASN A 24 2.17 16.08 -22.90
N THR A 25 2.07 14.82 -23.31
CA THR A 25 2.10 13.67 -22.40
C THR A 25 3.36 13.59 -21.54
N ASN A 26 4.54 13.89 -22.11
CA ASN A 26 5.80 13.83 -21.38
C ASN A 26 5.88 14.93 -20.31
N GLU A 27 5.44 16.15 -20.66
CA GLU A 27 5.34 17.24 -19.70
C GLU A 27 4.32 16.96 -18.59
N ILE A 28 3.16 16.39 -18.94
CA ILE A 28 2.17 15.97 -17.96
C ILE A 28 2.77 14.96 -16.97
N GLN A 29 3.47 13.93 -17.47
CA GLN A 29 4.14 12.94 -16.63
C GLN A 29 5.20 13.58 -15.72
N ARG A 30 6.03 14.48 -16.28
CA ARG A 30 7.06 15.20 -15.53
C ARG A 30 6.46 16.05 -14.40
N ILE A 31 5.48 16.88 -14.71
CA ILE A 31 4.79 17.77 -13.73
C ILE A 31 4.16 16.95 -12.61
N VAL A 32 3.44 15.88 -12.96
CA VAL A 32 2.82 14.98 -11.98
C VAL A 32 3.85 14.34 -11.08
N ARG A 33 4.93 13.80 -11.68
CA ARG A 33 6.00 13.12 -10.96
C ARG A 33 6.68 14.05 -9.97
N GLU A 34 7.17 15.19 -10.44
CA GLU A 34 7.83 16.19 -9.60
C GLU A 34 6.94 16.65 -8.45
N TYR A 35 5.65 16.90 -8.71
CA TYR A 35 4.71 17.29 -7.66
C TYR A 35 4.59 16.25 -6.54
N PHE A 36 4.43 14.97 -6.88
CA PHE A 36 4.27 13.92 -5.86
C PHE A 36 5.59 13.52 -5.20
N GLU A 37 6.72 13.57 -5.91
CA GLU A 37 8.05 13.39 -5.31
C GLU A 37 8.33 14.48 -4.26
N ASN A 38 7.98 15.74 -4.55
CA ASN A 38 8.12 16.85 -3.60
C ASN A 38 7.10 16.79 -2.45
N LEU A 39 5.89 16.28 -2.69
CA LEU A 39 4.84 16.15 -1.68
C LEU A 39 5.15 15.05 -0.64
N TYR A 40 5.86 14.00 -1.06
CA TYR A 40 6.23 12.86 -0.22
C TYR A 40 7.75 12.70 -0.18
N PRO A 41 8.46 13.60 0.52
CA PRO A 41 9.91 13.51 0.59
C PRO A 41 10.32 12.25 1.35
N SER A 42 11.42 11.62 0.92
CA SER A 42 11.88 10.33 1.44
C SER A 42 12.60 10.40 2.79
N ASN A 43 12.72 11.59 3.37
CA ASN A 43 13.50 11.83 4.58
C ASN A 43 12.69 11.55 5.85
N LEU A 44 13.13 10.53 6.60
CA LEU A 44 12.75 10.27 7.98
C LEU A 44 13.49 11.24 8.91
N GLU A 45 13.30 12.54 8.69
CA GLU A 45 13.83 13.53 9.61
C GLU A 45 12.91 13.55 10.84
N ASN A 46 13.42 13.05 11.98
CA ASN A 46 12.90 13.23 13.34
C ASN A 46 12.20 12.04 14.03
N LEU A 47 12.87 10.88 14.10
CA LEU A 47 12.44 9.76 14.96
C LEU A 47 12.22 10.18 16.42
N ASP A 48 13.08 11.05 16.96
CA ASP A 48 12.96 11.56 18.34
C ASP A 48 11.65 12.30 18.60
N GLN A 49 11.13 13.07 17.63
CA GLN A 49 9.83 13.72 17.75
C GLN A 49 8.68 12.71 17.70
N VAL A 50 8.81 11.66 16.89
CA VAL A 50 7.82 10.57 16.83
C VAL A 50 7.76 9.84 18.17
N ASP A 51 8.91 9.49 18.73
CA ASP A 51 8.97 8.80 20.03
C ASP A 51 8.37 9.66 21.14
N LYS A 52 8.75 10.95 21.23
CA LYS A 52 8.16 11.89 22.20
C LYS A 52 6.64 12.04 22.02
N PHE A 53 6.16 12.05 20.77
CA PHE A 53 4.74 12.12 20.48
C PHE A 53 4.00 10.87 20.94
N LEU A 54 4.55 9.68 20.68
CA LEU A 54 3.95 8.41 21.09
C LEU A 54 3.94 8.26 22.61
N ASP A 55 5.03 8.64 23.29
CA ASP A 55 5.17 8.61 24.76
C ASP A 55 4.17 9.53 25.48
N ALA A 56 3.77 10.63 24.84
CA ALA A 56 2.76 11.54 25.40
C ALA A 56 1.37 10.88 25.51
N TYR A 57 1.10 9.83 24.73
CA TYR A 57 -0.12 9.06 24.82
C TYR A 57 0.12 7.83 25.70
N ASN A 58 -0.74 7.61 26.71
CA ASN A 58 -0.71 6.40 27.53
C ASN A 58 -1.28 5.20 26.76
N GLN A 59 -0.61 4.82 25.67
CA GLN A 59 -1.04 3.74 24.79
C GLN A 59 -0.96 2.39 25.52
N PRO A 60 -1.90 1.47 25.26
CA PRO A 60 -1.78 0.11 25.78
C PRO A 60 -0.46 -0.51 25.33
N LYS A 61 0.32 -1.01 26.28
CA LYS A 61 1.53 -1.78 25.99
C LYS A 61 1.15 -3.24 25.74
N LEU A 62 1.82 -3.85 24.78
CA LEU A 62 1.67 -5.28 24.52
C LEU A 62 2.20 -6.07 25.72
N ASN A 63 1.49 -7.13 26.09
CA ASN A 63 1.96 -8.05 27.11
C ASN A 63 2.94 -9.08 26.49
N GLN A 64 3.56 -9.91 27.33
CA GLN A 64 4.54 -10.91 26.86
C GLN A 64 3.92 -11.95 25.93
N GLU A 65 2.65 -12.30 26.10
CA GLU A 65 1.93 -13.26 25.27
C GLU A 65 1.71 -12.70 23.86
N ASP A 66 1.24 -11.45 23.74
CA ASP A 66 1.05 -10.76 22.47
C ASP A 66 2.38 -10.60 21.72
N ILE A 67 3.46 -10.23 22.42
CA ILE A 67 4.81 -10.15 21.82
C ILE A 67 5.26 -11.53 21.31
N THR A 68 5.03 -12.58 22.08
CA THR A 68 5.42 -13.94 21.69
C THR A 68 4.62 -14.43 20.48
N GLN A 69 3.32 -14.10 20.41
CA GLN A 69 2.48 -14.42 19.26
C GLN A 69 2.93 -13.64 18.01
N LEU A 70 3.25 -12.35 18.12
CA LEU A 70 3.71 -11.56 16.98
C LEU A 70 5.03 -12.03 16.39
N ASN A 71 5.93 -12.51 17.25
CA ASN A 71 7.21 -13.07 16.84
C ASN A 71 7.10 -14.55 16.45
N SER A 72 5.90 -15.11 16.41
CA SER A 72 5.72 -16.48 15.95
C SER A 72 5.84 -16.54 14.43
N PRO A 73 6.57 -17.52 13.87
CA PRO A 73 6.78 -17.60 12.45
C PRO A 73 5.47 -17.71 11.68
N ILE A 74 5.39 -16.99 10.56
CA ILE A 74 4.23 -17.08 9.66
C ILE A 74 4.05 -18.53 9.21
N THR A 75 2.81 -19.02 9.28
CA THR A 75 2.45 -20.40 8.95
C THR A 75 1.77 -20.53 7.59
N TYR A 76 1.83 -21.74 7.02
CA TYR A 76 1.13 -22.06 5.77
C TYR A 76 -0.39 -21.80 5.86
N ASN A 77 -1.00 -22.18 6.98
CA ASN A 77 -2.46 -22.06 7.18
C ASN A 77 -2.91 -20.61 7.22
N GLU A 78 -2.11 -19.72 7.82
CA GLU A 78 -2.39 -18.29 7.84
C GLU A 78 -2.35 -17.70 6.43
N ILE A 79 -1.33 -18.04 5.64
CA ILE A 79 -1.25 -17.60 4.24
C ILE A 79 -2.44 -18.14 3.45
N GLU A 80 -2.78 -19.42 3.58
CA GLU A 80 -3.92 -20.00 2.86
C GLU A 80 -5.24 -19.31 3.23
N ALA A 81 -5.44 -19.00 4.52
CA ALA A 81 -6.62 -18.27 5.00
C ALA A 81 -6.65 -16.84 4.47
N LEU A 82 -5.50 -16.15 4.46
CA LEU A 82 -5.37 -14.81 3.91
C LEU A 82 -5.71 -14.78 2.42
N MET A 83 -5.17 -15.71 1.64
CA MET A 83 -5.43 -15.83 0.22
C MET A 83 -6.93 -15.98 -0.06
N LYS A 84 -7.62 -16.85 0.69
CA LYS A 84 -9.08 -17.04 0.58
C LYS A 84 -9.86 -15.77 0.97
N SER A 85 -9.34 -14.97 1.89
CA SER A 85 -9.98 -13.73 2.34
C SER A 85 -9.80 -12.55 1.37
N LEU A 86 -8.85 -12.64 0.43
CA LEU A 86 -8.58 -11.56 -0.50
C LEU A 86 -9.74 -11.37 -1.48
N PRO A 87 -10.20 -10.13 -1.71
CA PRO A 87 -11.30 -9.91 -2.65
C PRO A 87 -10.83 -10.15 -4.09
N ALA A 88 -11.54 -11.05 -4.78
CA ALA A 88 -11.23 -11.53 -6.12
C ALA A 88 -11.07 -10.42 -7.18
N LYS A 89 -11.94 -9.39 -7.12
CA LYS A 89 -12.03 -8.31 -8.13
C LYS A 89 -11.16 -7.08 -7.83
N LYS A 90 -10.06 -7.24 -7.10
CA LYS A 90 -9.13 -6.13 -6.82
C LYS A 90 -8.23 -5.85 -8.02
N SER A 91 -7.80 -4.60 -8.14
CA SER A 91 -6.86 -4.19 -9.19
C SER A 91 -5.52 -4.92 -9.02
N PRO A 92 -4.95 -5.44 -10.12
CA PRO A 92 -3.67 -6.13 -10.07
C PRO A 92 -2.52 -5.15 -9.82
N GLY A 93 -1.34 -5.70 -9.51
CA GLY A 93 -0.10 -4.96 -9.46
C GLY A 93 0.47 -4.67 -10.87
N PRO A 94 1.74 -4.25 -10.95
CA PRO A 94 2.42 -4.00 -12.23
C PRO A 94 2.49 -5.23 -13.16
N ASP A 95 2.54 -6.42 -12.56
CA ASP A 95 2.57 -7.73 -13.23
C ASP A 95 1.23 -8.19 -13.84
N ARG A 96 0.13 -7.49 -13.52
CA ARG A 96 -1.23 -7.81 -13.94
C ARG A 96 -1.83 -9.07 -13.31
N PHE A 97 -1.19 -9.67 -12.30
CA PHE A 97 -1.77 -10.78 -11.54
C PHE A 97 -2.77 -10.28 -10.51
N THR A 98 -3.94 -10.94 -10.45
CA THR A 98 -5.00 -10.67 -9.48
C THR A 98 -4.98 -11.73 -8.37
N ALA A 99 -5.67 -11.47 -7.26
CA ALA A 99 -5.80 -12.46 -6.19
C ALA A 99 -6.45 -13.78 -6.66
N GLU A 100 -7.30 -13.73 -7.69
CA GLU A 100 -7.91 -14.92 -8.31
C GLU A 100 -6.87 -15.87 -8.91
N PHE A 101 -5.75 -15.34 -9.42
CA PHE A 101 -4.66 -16.14 -9.96
C PHE A 101 -4.07 -17.03 -8.86
N ASP A 102 -3.59 -16.44 -7.76
CA ASP A 102 -3.00 -17.19 -6.65
C ASP A 102 -4.03 -18.07 -5.91
N GLN A 103 -5.30 -17.65 -5.83
CA GLN A 103 -6.37 -18.50 -5.28
C GLN A 103 -6.59 -19.77 -6.11
N THR A 104 -6.35 -19.70 -7.42
CA THR A 104 -6.46 -20.84 -8.34
C THR A 104 -5.21 -21.70 -8.29
N PHE A 105 -4.02 -21.07 -8.29
CA PHE A 105 -2.72 -21.74 -8.32
C PHE A 105 -2.10 -21.82 -6.93
N LYS A 106 -2.57 -22.80 -6.15
CA LYS A 106 -2.10 -23.01 -4.76
C LYS A 106 -0.62 -23.37 -4.65
N GLU A 107 0.01 -23.78 -5.75
CA GLU A 107 1.45 -24.05 -5.87
C GLU A 107 2.33 -22.85 -5.50
N LEU A 108 1.77 -21.63 -5.49
CA LEU A 108 2.48 -20.41 -5.07
C LEU A 108 2.57 -20.26 -3.55
N THR A 109 1.68 -20.90 -2.79
CA THR A 109 1.61 -20.77 -1.32
C THR A 109 2.93 -21.13 -0.63
N PRO A 110 3.61 -22.24 -0.96
CA PRO A 110 4.91 -22.56 -0.38
C PRO A 110 6.00 -21.54 -0.71
N ILE A 111 5.94 -20.93 -1.89
CA ILE A 111 6.90 -19.91 -2.33
C ILE A 111 6.69 -18.62 -1.53
N LEU A 112 5.45 -18.20 -1.36
CA LEU A 112 5.07 -17.05 -0.52
C LEU A 112 5.45 -17.25 0.94
N LEU A 113 5.23 -18.46 1.48
CA LEU A 113 5.63 -18.82 2.84
C LEU A 113 7.14 -18.65 3.04
N LYS A 114 7.93 -19.22 2.13
CA LYS A 114 9.38 -19.11 2.17
C LYS A 114 9.83 -17.65 2.09
N LEU A 115 9.25 -16.86 1.18
CA LEU A 115 9.54 -15.43 1.02
C LEU A 115 9.29 -14.65 2.32
N PHE A 116 8.14 -14.85 2.97
CA PHE A 116 7.80 -14.12 4.18
C PHE A 116 8.63 -14.55 5.40
N GLN A 117 8.96 -15.84 5.52
CA GLN A 117 9.85 -16.32 6.58
C GLN A 117 11.29 -15.82 6.39
N GLU A 118 11.77 -15.71 5.15
CA GLU A 118 13.07 -15.09 4.85
C GLU A 118 13.05 -13.60 5.20
N THR A 119 11.99 -12.88 4.84
CA THR A 119 11.77 -11.47 5.19
C THR A 119 11.78 -11.25 6.70
N GLU A 120 11.07 -12.10 7.45
CA GLU A 120 11.02 -12.05 8.92
C GLU A 120 12.39 -12.31 9.54
N ARG A 121 13.10 -13.35 9.07
CA ARG A 121 14.43 -13.73 9.57
C ARG A 121 15.48 -12.66 9.32
N GLU A 122 15.47 -12.03 8.15
CA GLU A 122 16.47 -11.03 7.76
C GLU A 122 16.08 -9.62 8.22
N GLY A 123 14.80 -9.37 8.49
CA GLY A 123 14.28 -8.03 8.79
C GLY A 123 14.32 -7.09 7.57
N ILE A 124 14.41 -7.64 6.36
CA ILE A 124 14.57 -6.89 5.11
C ILE A 124 13.45 -7.29 4.15
N LEU A 125 12.73 -6.28 3.62
CA LEU A 125 11.74 -6.47 2.56
C LEU A 125 12.43 -6.53 1.18
N THR A 126 11.92 -7.37 0.30
CA THR A 126 12.38 -7.44 -1.09
C THR A 126 12.09 -6.14 -1.84
N ASN A 127 12.97 -5.73 -2.76
CA ASN A 127 12.82 -4.51 -3.57
C ASN A 127 11.45 -4.38 -4.30
N SER A 128 10.82 -5.50 -4.65
CA SER A 128 9.48 -5.51 -5.26
C SER A 128 8.41 -4.90 -4.34
N PHE A 129 8.58 -4.97 -3.01
CA PHE A 129 7.62 -4.43 -2.03
C PHE A 129 7.59 -2.91 -2.04
N TYR A 130 8.68 -2.27 -2.45
CA TYR A 130 8.78 -0.81 -2.63
C TYR A 130 8.33 -0.36 -4.01
N THR A 131 7.98 -1.30 -4.90
CA THR A 131 7.60 -1.01 -6.28
C THR A 131 6.09 -1.09 -6.44
N ALA A 132 5.49 -0.06 -7.06
CA ALA A 132 4.07 -0.02 -7.36
C ALA A 132 3.80 0.80 -8.63
N SER A 133 2.72 0.45 -9.33
CA SER A 133 2.18 1.32 -10.39
C SER A 133 1.32 2.39 -9.76
N ILE A 134 1.69 3.66 -9.90
CA ILE A 134 0.89 4.78 -9.38
C ILE A 134 -0.17 5.17 -10.41
N THR A 135 -1.44 5.10 -10.00
CA THR A 135 -2.57 5.62 -10.77
C THR A 135 -3.13 6.86 -10.09
N LEU A 136 -3.44 7.90 -10.85
CA LEU A 136 -4.07 9.11 -10.33
C LEU A 136 -5.60 9.05 -10.49
N ILE A 137 -6.32 9.33 -9.41
CA ILE A 137 -7.77 9.47 -9.42
C ILE A 137 -8.15 10.94 -9.20
N PRO A 138 -8.92 11.57 -10.10
CA PRO A 138 -9.38 12.94 -9.90
C PRO A 138 -10.33 13.04 -8.70
N LYS A 139 -10.16 14.07 -7.87
CA LYS A 139 -11.11 14.40 -6.80
C LYS A 139 -12.44 14.85 -7.45
N PRO A 140 -13.59 14.40 -6.93
CA PRO A 140 -14.88 14.78 -7.48
C PRO A 140 -15.11 16.29 -7.38
N ASN A 141 -15.72 16.88 -8.40
CA ASN A 141 -16.09 18.30 -8.44
C ASN A 141 -14.91 19.28 -8.25
N LYS A 142 -13.72 18.89 -8.71
CA LYS A 142 -12.51 19.72 -8.67
C LYS A 142 -11.94 19.91 -10.07
N ASP A 143 -11.21 21.01 -10.25
CA ASP A 143 -10.53 21.31 -11.51
C ASP A 143 -9.45 20.26 -11.80
N THR A 144 -9.64 19.49 -12.86
CA THR A 144 -8.75 18.41 -13.30
C THR A 144 -7.48 18.93 -13.98
N THR A 145 -7.35 20.23 -14.22
CA THR A 145 -6.06 20.80 -14.67
C THR A 145 -5.07 20.96 -13.52
N ARG A 146 -5.51 20.89 -12.27
CA ARG A 146 -4.69 21.11 -11.08
C ARG A 146 -4.18 19.78 -10.51
N LYS A 147 -2.87 19.61 -10.45
CA LYS A 147 -2.18 18.40 -9.98
C LYS A 147 -2.56 18.00 -8.54
N GLU A 148 -2.75 18.98 -7.66
CA GLU A 148 -3.20 18.81 -6.27
C GLU A 148 -4.64 18.26 -6.14
N ASN A 149 -5.42 18.31 -7.22
CA ASN A 149 -6.77 17.77 -7.26
C ASN A 149 -6.82 16.29 -7.63
N TYR A 150 -5.67 15.62 -7.75
CA TYR A 150 -5.59 14.18 -7.92
C TYR A 150 -5.22 13.48 -6.61
N ARG A 151 -5.65 12.21 -6.49
CA ARG A 151 -5.26 11.29 -5.43
C ARG A 151 -4.39 10.19 -6.04
N PRO A 152 -3.13 10.04 -5.61
CA PRO A 152 -2.32 8.92 -6.05
C PRO A 152 -2.79 7.64 -5.36
N ILE A 153 -2.89 6.56 -6.12
CA ILE A 153 -3.14 5.21 -5.62
C ILE A 153 -2.02 4.30 -6.11
N SER A 154 -1.30 3.71 -5.17
CA SER A 154 -0.26 2.72 -5.43
C SER A 154 -0.87 1.34 -5.65
N LEU A 155 -0.68 0.80 -6.84
CA LEU A 155 -1.04 -0.58 -7.19
C LEU A 155 0.20 -1.46 -6.98
N MET A 156 0.29 -2.07 -5.80
CA MET A 156 1.41 -2.92 -5.39
C MET A 156 1.29 -4.34 -5.97
N TYR A 157 2.42 -5.05 -5.99
CA TYR A 157 2.46 -6.50 -6.23
C TYR A 157 1.62 -7.28 -5.21
N LEU A 158 1.19 -8.47 -5.59
CA LEU A 158 0.26 -9.28 -4.80
C LEU A 158 0.90 -9.81 -3.51
N ASP A 159 2.17 -10.24 -3.56
CA ASP A 159 2.99 -10.62 -2.40
C ASP A 159 3.01 -9.52 -1.32
N ALA A 160 3.26 -8.27 -1.70
CA ALA A 160 3.24 -7.13 -0.80
C ALA A 160 1.83 -6.86 -0.23
N LYS A 161 0.78 -7.05 -1.03
CA LYS A 161 -0.61 -6.95 -0.55
C LYS A 161 -0.94 -8.03 0.47
N ILE A 162 -0.46 -9.26 0.26
CA ILE A 162 -0.66 -10.38 1.19
C ILE A 162 0.03 -10.09 2.52
N LEU A 163 1.32 -9.69 2.49
CA LEU A 163 2.04 -9.35 3.71
C LEU A 163 1.38 -8.17 4.45
N ASN A 164 0.98 -7.11 3.74
CA ASN A 164 0.25 -5.99 4.35
C ASN A 164 -1.07 -6.44 4.99
N LYS A 165 -1.78 -7.39 4.36
CA LYS A 165 -3.02 -7.95 4.93
C LYS A 165 -2.75 -8.80 6.16
N PHE A 166 -1.66 -9.58 6.17
CA PHE A 166 -1.18 -10.32 7.34
C PHE A 166 -0.90 -9.35 8.51
N LEU A 167 -0.03 -8.36 8.29
CA LEU A 167 0.34 -7.37 9.32
C LEU A 167 -0.87 -6.59 9.86
N GLN A 168 -1.81 -6.21 8.98
CA GLN A 168 -3.06 -5.59 9.39
C GLN A 168 -3.92 -6.52 10.27
N THR A 169 -3.93 -7.82 9.98
CA THR A 169 -4.71 -8.80 10.74
C THR A 169 -4.13 -8.97 12.14
N GLU A 170 -2.80 -9.11 12.25
CA GLU A 170 -2.10 -9.16 13.53
C GLU A 170 -2.31 -7.88 14.34
N PHE A 171 -2.17 -6.70 13.71
CA PHE A 171 -2.43 -5.42 14.35
C PHE A 171 -3.85 -5.31 14.92
N ASN A 172 -4.85 -5.73 14.14
CA ASN A 172 -6.24 -5.68 14.59
C ASN A 172 -6.52 -6.67 15.73
N ASN A 173 -5.89 -7.84 15.71
CA ASN A 173 -6.01 -8.84 16.78
C ASN A 173 -5.46 -8.29 18.11
N MET A 174 -4.27 -7.69 18.08
CA MET A 174 -3.67 -7.03 19.24
C MET A 174 -4.52 -5.87 19.77
N SER A 175 -4.96 -4.98 18.88
CA SER A 175 -5.77 -3.82 19.24
C SER A 175 -7.04 -4.27 19.97
N LYS A 176 -7.78 -5.24 19.43
CA LYS A 176 -8.98 -5.78 20.08
C LYS A 176 -8.69 -6.33 21.49
N ARG A 177 -7.62 -7.09 21.67
CA ARG A 177 -7.25 -7.65 22.99
C ARG A 177 -6.90 -6.56 24.00
N SER A 178 -6.14 -5.56 23.56
CA SER A 178 -5.70 -4.43 24.39
C SER A 178 -6.87 -3.55 24.86
N TYR A 179 -7.92 -3.40 24.06
CA TYR A 179 -9.12 -2.64 24.45
C TYR A 179 -10.16 -3.48 25.22
N THR A 180 -10.10 -4.81 25.16
CA THR A 180 -11.01 -5.70 25.88
C THR A 180 -10.53 -6.00 27.31
N MET A 181 -9.25 -5.77 27.62
CA MET A 181 -8.68 -5.90 28.98
C MET A 181 -8.88 -4.65 29.87
N LYS A 182 -9.86 -3.79 29.58
CA LYS A 182 -10.29 -2.67 30.44
C LYS A 182 -11.66 -2.91 31.03
#